data_AF-A0A960A1A1-F1
#
_entry.id   AF-A0A960A1A1-F1
#
_cell.length_a   1.000
_cell.length_b   1.000
_cell.length_c   1.000
_cell.angle_alpha   90.00
_cell.angle_beta   90.00
_cell.angle_gamma   90.00
#
_symmetry.space_group_name_H-M   'P 1'
#
loop_
_entity.id
_entity.type
_entity.pdbx_description
1 polymer ?
#
loop_
_entity_poly.entity_id
_entity_poly.type
_entity_poly.pdbx_seq_one_letter_code
_entity_poly.pdbx_strand_id
1 'polypeptide(L)'
;MTQPETAVPGQATDERPGTIHAVPLRRPGRVVAGAVMLLIGIWIIYQIITNPAFDWAFTFEAMNQTQVIRGFVTGTLVATVGAMILGVVLGVVLAVMRMSDNPILRWSAGIYVWFFRAIPRYVLLMILGAAGAFALGGLSVGIWPVDGTWQVVKVDLNRFSTTIWMAIIGLGLSEAAY
;
A
#
# COMPACT_ATOMS: atom_id res chain seq x y z
N MET A 1 -3.07 89.37 11.92
CA MET A 1 -2.89 88.69 10.62
C MET A 1 -1.99 87.49 10.84
N THR A 2 -2.53 86.29 10.84
CA THR A 2 -1.92 85.06 10.30
C THR A 2 -3.03 83.99 10.26
N GLN A 3 -3.16 83.40 9.09
CA GLN A 3 -4.20 82.47 8.64
C GLN A 3 -3.99 81.05 9.22
N PRO A 4 -4.96 80.13 9.04
CA PRO A 4 -5.18 78.95 9.88
C PRO A 4 -4.26 77.78 9.51
N GLU A 5 -3.88 76.98 10.51
CA GLU A 5 -3.17 75.73 10.29
C GLU A 5 -4.17 74.64 9.88
N THR A 6 -3.92 74.09 8.70
CA THR A 6 -4.70 73.13 7.95
C THR A 6 -4.95 71.82 8.71
N ALA A 7 -6.19 71.34 8.73
CA ALA A 7 -6.51 69.96 9.09
C ALA A 7 -5.86 69.01 8.06
N VAL A 8 -5.01 68.10 8.53
CA VAL A 8 -4.49 66.99 7.73
C VAL A 8 -5.46 65.80 7.87
N PRO A 9 -6.21 65.41 6.82
CA PRO A 9 -7.00 64.20 6.84
C PRO A 9 -6.07 63.04 6.52
N GLY A 10 -5.71 62.25 7.53
CA GLY A 10 -4.79 61.12 7.30
C GLY A 10 -4.15 60.48 8.52
N GLN A 11 -4.81 60.48 9.68
CA GLN A 11 -4.37 59.64 10.78
C GLN A 11 -5.47 58.65 11.13
N ALA A 12 -5.54 57.58 10.34
CA ALA A 12 -5.90 56.29 10.92
C ALA A 12 -4.93 56.11 12.09
N THR A 13 -5.42 56.25 13.32
CA THR A 13 -4.67 55.90 14.50
C THR A 13 -4.26 54.45 14.32
N ASP A 14 -2.99 54.25 14.00
CA ASP A 14 -2.28 52.98 14.05
C ASP A 14 -2.29 52.57 15.53
N GLU A 15 -3.45 52.11 16.01
CA GLU A 15 -3.56 51.35 17.26
C GLU A 15 -2.83 50.04 17.01
N ARG A 16 -1.49 50.11 17.03
CA ARG A 16 -0.65 48.93 17.11
C ARG A 16 -1.02 48.23 18.41
N PRO A 17 -1.54 47.00 18.37
CA PRO A 17 -1.83 46.27 19.58
C PRO A 17 -0.52 46.17 20.38
N GLY A 18 -0.53 46.69 21.62
CA GLY A 18 0.63 46.66 22.50
C GLY A 18 1.19 45.25 22.65
N THR A 19 2.49 45.17 22.98
CA THR A 19 3.25 43.91 23.10
C THR A 19 2.49 42.89 23.96
N ILE A 20 1.99 41.83 23.31
CA ILE A 20 1.22 40.77 23.96
C ILE A 20 2.18 39.95 24.85
N HIS A 21 2.11 40.15 26.16
CA HIS A 21 2.75 39.26 27.12
C HIS A 21 1.99 37.93 27.17
N ALA A 22 2.43 36.97 26.35
CA ALA A 22 1.88 35.62 26.35
C ALA A 22 2.33 34.87 27.62
N VAL A 23 1.41 34.68 28.58
CA VAL A 23 1.64 33.80 29.73
C VAL A 23 1.59 32.35 29.25
N PRO A 24 2.61 31.51 29.56
CA PRO A 24 2.64 30.12 29.08
C PRO A 24 1.46 29.32 29.63
N LEU A 25 0.57 28.88 28.73
CA LEU A 25 -0.58 28.06 29.09
C LEU A 25 -0.10 26.64 29.47
N ARG A 26 -0.07 26.36 30.78
CA ARG A 26 0.26 25.02 31.30
C ARG A 26 -0.83 24.05 30.81
N ARG A 27 -0.44 22.97 30.11
CA ARG A 27 -1.36 21.94 29.57
C ARG A 27 -1.26 20.65 30.41
N PRO A 28 -1.70 20.63 31.68
CA PRO A 28 -1.56 19.47 32.56
C PRO A 28 -2.23 18.22 31.97
N GLY A 29 -3.32 18.38 31.22
CA GLY A 29 -3.99 17.26 30.54
C GLY A 29 -3.09 16.49 29.57
N ARG A 30 -2.13 17.15 28.90
CA ARG A 30 -1.15 16.46 28.03
C ARG A 30 -0.11 15.68 28.83
N VAL A 31 0.32 16.22 29.96
CA VAL A 31 1.28 15.56 30.84
C VAL A 31 0.65 14.33 31.48
N VAL A 32 -0.59 14.45 31.95
CA VAL A 32 -1.36 13.32 32.49
C VAL A 32 -1.62 12.27 31.42
N ALA A 33 -2.08 12.65 30.22
CA ALA A 33 -2.28 11.71 29.12
C ALA A 33 -0.97 11.00 28.71
N GLY A 34 0.14 11.75 28.68
CA GLY A 34 1.47 11.18 28.42
C GLY A 34 1.90 10.18 29.50
N ALA A 35 1.68 10.52 30.78
CA ALA A 35 1.97 9.62 31.89
C ALA A 35 1.12 8.34 31.82
N VAL A 36 -0.18 8.46 31.49
CA VAL A 36 -1.07 7.31 31.31
C VAL A 36 -0.62 6.43 30.14
N MET A 37 -0.31 7.01 28.98
CA MET A 37 0.22 6.25 27.82
C MET A 37 1.52 5.52 28.17
N LEU A 38 2.40 6.16 28.93
CA LEU A 38 3.65 5.55 29.37
C LEU A 38 3.41 4.39 30.34
N LEU A 39 2.48 4.53 31.29
CA LEU A 39 2.09 3.45 32.20
C LEU A 39 1.48 2.26 31.44
N ILE A 40 0.62 2.52 30.45
CA ILE A 40 0.06 1.47 29.57
C ILE A 40 1.19 0.78 28.79
N GLY A 41 2.13 1.55 28.23
CA GLY A 41 3.29 0.98 27.53
C GLY A 41 4.15 0.08 28.44
N ILE A 42 4.44 0.53 29.66
CA ILE A 42 5.16 -0.27 30.66
C ILE A 42 4.37 -1.54 30.99
N TRP A 43 3.06 -1.43 31.19
CA TRP A 43 2.21 -2.57 31.49
C TRP A 43 2.19 -3.61 30.35
N ILE A 44 2.14 -3.17 29.08
CA ILE A 44 2.24 -4.06 27.93
C ILE A 44 3.60 -4.76 27.89
N ILE A 45 4.69 -4.02 28.08
CA ILE A 45 6.05 -4.62 28.12
C ILE A 45 6.16 -5.64 29.25
N TYR A 46 5.61 -5.31 30.42
CA TYR A 46 5.56 -6.25 31.55
C TYR A 46 4.79 -7.53 31.22
N GLN A 47 3.66 -7.43 30.50
CA GLN A 47 2.92 -8.59 30.01
C GLN A 47 3.73 -9.42 29.02
N ILE A 48 4.40 -8.79 28.06
CA ILE A 48 5.25 -9.48 27.05
C ILE A 48 6.37 -10.30 27.70
N ILE A 49 6.97 -9.79 28.79
CA ILE A 49 8.11 -10.45 29.44
C ILE A 49 7.67 -11.47 30.49
N THR A 50 6.63 -11.18 31.27
CA THR A 50 6.30 -11.94 32.49
C THR A 50 5.17 -12.94 32.28
N ASN A 51 4.37 -12.76 31.23
CA ASN A 51 3.20 -13.62 31.00
C ASN A 51 3.65 -14.96 30.39
N PRO A 52 3.31 -16.11 31.01
CA PRO A 52 3.68 -17.44 30.51
C PRO A 52 3.08 -17.78 29.14
N ALA A 53 2.08 -17.04 28.67
CA ALA A 53 1.58 -17.17 27.30
C ALA A 53 2.61 -16.70 26.25
N PHE A 54 3.55 -15.82 26.62
CA PHE A 54 4.67 -15.40 25.77
C PHE A 54 5.91 -16.26 26.06
N ASP A 55 5.85 -17.52 25.63
CA ASP A 55 7.02 -18.41 25.71
C ASP A 55 8.03 -18.06 24.60
N TRP A 56 9.02 -17.24 24.97
CA TRP A 56 10.08 -16.81 24.07
C TRP A 56 10.95 -17.97 23.58
N ALA A 57 11.20 -18.98 24.43
CA ALA A 57 12.03 -20.11 24.05
C ALA A 57 11.35 -20.94 22.94
N PHE A 58 10.07 -21.28 23.15
CA PHE A 58 9.26 -21.93 22.14
C PHE A 58 9.11 -21.08 20.87
N THR A 59 8.93 -19.76 21.01
CA THR A 59 8.81 -18.86 19.86
C THR A 59 10.05 -18.90 18.97
N PHE A 60 11.25 -18.82 19.56
CA PHE A 60 12.50 -18.91 18.78
C PHE A 60 12.71 -20.30 18.17
N GLU A 61 12.35 -21.36 18.88
CA GLU A 61 12.37 -22.72 18.34
C GLU A 61 11.43 -22.84 17.12
N ALA A 62 10.19 -22.37 17.25
CA ALA A 62 9.19 -22.36 16.19
C ALA A 62 9.65 -21.53 14.98
N MET A 63 10.25 -20.36 15.21
CA MET A 63 10.82 -19.53 14.14
C MET A 63 11.97 -20.20 13.40
N ASN A 64 12.77 -21.03 14.10
CA ASN A 64 13.91 -21.73 13.51
C ASN A 64 13.53 -23.06 12.83
N GLN A 65 12.24 -23.40 12.76
CA GLN A 65 11.78 -24.58 12.05
C GLN A 65 11.99 -24.42 10.53
N THR A 66 12.50 -25.47 9.89
CA THR A 66 12.79 -25.48 8.43
C THR A 66 11.60 -25.05 7.58
N GLN A 67 10.37 -25.44 7.96
CA GLN A 67 9.17 -25.07 7.22
C GLN A 67 8.85 -23.57 7.32
N VAL A 68 9.06 -22.96 8.49
CA VAL A 68 8.83 -21.53 8.72
C VAL A 68 9.85 -20.70 7.95
N ILE A 69 11.14 -21.04 8.06
CA ILE A 69 12.21 -20.34 7.32
C ILE A 69 12.00 -20.50 5.82
N ARG A 70 11.68 -21.70 5.33
CA ARG A 70 11.41 -21.93 3.91
C ARG A 70 10.19 -21.17 3.42
N GLY A 71 9.11 -21.16 4.20
CA GLY A 71 7.90 -20.39 3.91
C GLY A 71 8.15 -18.88 3.90
N PHE A 72 8.97 -18.38 4.82
CA PHE A 72 9.39 -16.98 4.85
C PHE A 72 10.23 -16.61 3.63
N VAL A 73 11.31 -17.36 3.34
CA VAL A 73 12.20 -17.07 2.22
C VAL A 73 11.48 -17.20 0.89
N THR A 74 10.78 -18.30 0.67
CA THR A 74 10.10 -18.54 -0.61
C THR A 74 8.81 -17.73 -0.69
N GLY A 75 7.90 -17.87 0.28
CA GLY A 75 6.57 -17.25 0.22
C GLY A 75 6.56 -15.74 0.42
N THR A 76 7.46 -15.19 1.25
CA THR A 76 7.47 -13.74 1.53
C THR A 76 8.55 -13.03 0.73
N LEU A 77 9.82 -13.43 0.86
CA LEU A 77 10.92 -12.68 0.27
C LEU A 77 10.93 -12.78 -1.25
N VAL A 78 10.88 -14.00 -1.81
CA VAL A 78 10.86 -14.20 -3.26
C VAL A 78 9.60 -13.61 -3.88
N ALA A 79 8.43 -13.78 -3.25
CA ALA A 79 7.19 -13.19 -3.77
C ALA A 79 7.24 -11.67 -3.79
N THR A 80 7.76 -11.04 -2.72
CA THR A 80 7.88 -9.58 -2.63
C THR A 80 8.85 -9.05 -3.66
N VAL A 81 10.05 -9.62 -3.76
CA VAL A 81 11.05 -9.19 -4.75
C VAL A 81 10.53 -9.39 -6.17
N GLY A 82 9.91 -10.53 -6.45
CA GLY A 82 9.31 -10.80 -7.76
C GLY A 82 8.19 -9.82 -8.12
N ALA A 83 7.29 -9.54 -7.17
CA ALA A 83 6.20 -8.59 -7.35
C ALA A 83 6.71 -7.17 -7.58
N MET A 84 7.70 -6.73 -6.80
CA MET A 84 8.31 -5.40 -6.91
C MET A 84 9.03 -5.21 -8.24
N ILE A 85 9.81 -6.21 -8.68
CA ILE A 85 10.47 -6.15 -9.99
C ILE A 85 9.43 -6.02 -11.10
N LEU A 86 8.39 -6.86 -11.07
CA LEU A 86 7.31 -6.83 -12.07
C LEU A 86 6.55 -5.49 -12.02
N GLY A 87 6.22 -5.02 -10.81
CA GLY A 87 5.51 -3.77 -10.56
C GLY A 87 6.28 -2.55 -11.03
N VAL A 88 7.57 -2.45 -10.69
CA VAL A 88 8.44 -1.34 -11.12
C VAL A 88 8.63 -1.35 -12.63
N VAL A 89 8.95 -2.50 -13.24
CA VAL A 89 9.16 -2.59 -14.69
C VAL A 89 7.90 -2.17 -15.44
N LEU A 90 6.73 -2.71 -15.07
CA LEU A 90 5.46 -2.35 -15.69
C LEU A 90 5.07 -0.90 -15.39
N GLY A 91 5.26 -0.43 -14.16
CA GLY A 91 4.97 0.94 -13.75
C GLY A 91 5.79 1.96 -14.54
N VAL A 92 7.08 1.70 -14.76
CA VAL A 92 7.94 2.53 -15.61
C VAL A 92 7.43 2.54 -17.06
N VAL A 93 7.10 1.38 -17.63
CA VAL A 93 6.55 1.31 -18.99
C VAL A 93 5.24 2.10 -19.10
N LEU A 94 4.33 1.94 -18.14
CA LEU A 94 3.06 2.66 -18.12
C LEU A 94 3.24 4.16 -17.92
N ALA A 95 4.21 4.59 -17.10
CA ALA A 95 4.54 5.99 -16.93
C ALA A 95 5.03 6.62 -18.24
N VAL A 96 5.91 5.92 -18.97
CA VAL A 96 6.37 6.34 -20.30
C VAL A 96 5.21 6.39 -21.30
N MET A 97 4.37 5.36 -21.34
CA MET A 97 3.18 5.35 -22.20
C MET A 97 2.22 6.51 -21.90
N ARG A 98 2.07 6.89 -20.63
CA ARG A 98 1.18 7.97 -20.19
C ARG A 98 1.73 9.36 -20.53
N MET A 99 3.06 9.50 -20.61
CA MET A 99 3.74 10.74 -21.02
C MET A 99 3.84 10.89 -22.55
N SER A 100 3.58 9.82 -23.30
CA SER A 100 3.62 9.84 -24.77
C SER A 100 2.54 10.74 -25.37
N ASP A 101 2.91 11.48 -26.42
CA ASP A 101 1.97 12.26 -27.25
C ASP A 101 1.02 11.37 -28.05
N ASN A 102 1.32 10.07 -28.19
CA ASN A 102 0.44 9.14 -28.89
C ASN A 102 -0.82 8.87 -28.04
N PRO A 103 -2.02 9.26 -28.51
CA PRO A 103 -3.25 9.11 -27.74
C PRO A 103 -3.55 7.64 -27.41
N ILE A 104 -3.18 6.69 -28.28
CA ILE A 104 -3.44 5.26 -28.08
C ILE A 104 -2.63 4.72 -26.88
N LEU A 105 -1.36 5.09 -26.77
CA LEU A 105 -0.50 4.69 -25.64
C LEU A 105 -1.00 5.32 -24.33
N ARG A 106 -1.35 6.60 -24.37
CA ARG A 106 -1.87 7.31 -23.22
C ARG A 106 -3.21 6.73 -22.72
N TRP A 107 -4.13 6.41 -23.63
CA TRP A 107 -5.42 5.81 -23.29
C TRP A 107 -5.27 4.39 -22.77
N SER A 108 -4.45 3.55 -23.40
CA SER A 108 -4.21 2.17 -22.93
C SER A 108 -3.60 2.12 -21.53
N ALA A 109 -2.59 2.97 -21.25
CA ALA A 109 -2.06 3.11 -19.89
C ALA A 109 -3.12 3.64 -18.91
N GLY A 110 -3.97 4.57 -19.36
CA GLY A 110 -5.09 5.09 -18.57
C GLY A 110 -6.10 4.00 -18.17
N ILE A 111 -6.51 3.16 -19.11
CA ILE A 111 -7.44 2.04 -18.88
C ILE A 111 -6.83 1.04 -17.90
N TYR A 112 -5.56 0.67 -18.09
CA TYR A 112 -4.85 -0.22 -17.17
C TYR A 112 -4.87 0.32 -15.74
N VAL A 113 -4.41 1.56 -15.55
CA VAL A 113 -4.32 2.19 -14.22
C VAL A 113 -5.71 2.32 -13.59
N TRP A 114 -6.71 2.71 -14.37
CA TRP A 114 -8.09 2.81 -13.89
C TRP A 114 -8.62 1.46 -13.41
N PHE A 115 -8.46 0.40 -14.19
CA PHE A 115 -8.93 -0.94 -13.85
C PHE A 115 -8.29 -1.49 -12.56
N PHE A 116 -6.96 -1.46 -12.48
CA PHE A 116 -6.23 -2.01 -11.33
C PHE A 116 -6.34 -1.16 -10.06
N ARG A 117 -6.65 0.13 -10.18
CA ARG A 117 -7.01 0.97 -9.02
C ARG A 117 -8.47 0.82 -8.60
N ALA A 118 -9.37 0.46 -9.52
CA ALA A 118 -10.79 0.27 -9.23
C ALA A 118 -11.06 -1.07 -8.53
N ILE A 119 -10.31 -2.12 -8.85
CA ILE A 119 -10.49 -3.44 -8.25
C ILE A 119 -9.71 -3.53 -6.93
N PRO A 120 -10.36 -3.93 -5.81
CA PRO A 120 -9.64 -4.18 -4.57
C PRO A 120 -8.56 -5.26 -4.75
N ARG A 121 -7.32 -4.97 -4.32
CA ARG A 121 -6.17 -5.90 -4.44
C ARG A 121 -6.48 -7.28 -3.85
N TYR A 122 -7.18 -7.35 -2.72
CA TYR A 122 -7.59 -8.61 -2.10
C TYR A 122 -8.51 -9.43 -3.01
N VAL A 123 -9.41 -8.79 -3.75
CA VAL A 123 -10.31 -9.46 -4.70
C VAL A 123 -9.51 -10.02 -5.88
N LEU A 124 -8.56 -9.25 -6.42
CA LEU A 124 -7.68 -9.72 -7.50
C LEU A 124 -6.88 -10.97 -7.08
N LEU A 125 -6.28 -10.95 -5.89
CA LEU A 125 -5.51 -12.08 -5.38
C LEU A 125 -6.39 -13.29 -5.08
N MET A 126 -7.61 -13.08 -4.56
CA MET A 126 -8.56 -14.15 -4.32
C MET A 126 -8.99 -14.82 -5.63
N ILE A 127 -9.33 -14.03 -6.65
CA ILE A 127 -9.71 -14.56 -7.97
C ILE A 127 -8.54 -15.32 -8.60
N LEU A 128 -7.33 -14.79 -8.51
CA LEU A 128 -6.15 -15.41 -9.12
C LEU A 128 -5.70 -16.66 -8.35
N GLY A 129 -5.82 -16.65 -7.01
CA GLY A 129 -5.51 -17.78 -6.13
C GLY A 129 -6.60 -18.86 -6.09
N ALA A 130 -7.83 -18.54 -6.51
CA ALA A 130 -8.92 -19.48 -6.72
C ALA A 130 -9.23 -19.73 -8.22
N ALA A 131 -8.35 -19.30 -9.13
CA ALA A 131 -8.59 -19.36 -10.57
C ALA A 131 -8.82 -20.81 -11.05
N GLY A 132 -8.21 -21.79 -10.39
CA GLY A 132 -8.47 -23.22 -10.65
C GLY A 132 -9.90 -23.67 -10.37
N ALA A 133 -10.59 -23.04 -9.41
CA ALA A 133 -11.98 -23.34 -9.07
C ALA A 133 -12.96 -22.68 -10.03
N PHE A 134 -12.63 -21.49 -10.55
CA PHE A 134 -13.45 -20.78 -11.54
C PHE A 134 -13.26 -21.32 -12.96
N ALA A 135 -12.08 -21.87 -13.28
CA ALA A 135 -11.75 -22.49 -14.56
C ALA A 135 -11.88 -24.02 -14.48
N LEU A 136 -13.11 -24.53 -14.26
CA LEU A 136 -13.43 -25.97 -14.11
C LEU A 136 -12.99 -26.88 -15.30
N GLY A 137 -12.38 -26.33 -16.36
CA GLY A 137 -11.81 -27.08 -17.49
C GLY A 137 -10.40 -26.67 -17.93
N GLY A 138 -9.71 -25.80 -17.18
CA GLY A 138 -8.43 -25.20 -17.60
C GLY A 138 -8.59 -24.09 -18.66
N LEU A 139 -7.63 -23.18 -18.74
CA LEU A 139 -7.61 -22.10 -19.75
C LEU A 139 -6.89 -22.68 -20.97
N SER A 140 -7.66 -23.12 -21.95
CA SER A 140 -7.11 -23.43 -23.28
C SER A 140 -7.02 -22.13 -24.07
N VAL A 141 -5.80 -21.57 -24.17
CA VAL A 141 -5.54 -20.46 -25.10
C VAL A 141 -5.26 -21.09 -26.46
N GLY A 142 -6.23 -20.97 -27.38
CA GLY A 142 -6.12 -21.43 -28.76
C GLY A 142 -6.49 -20.29 -29.72
N ILE A 143 -5.81 -20.22 -30.87
CA ILE A 143 -6.25 -19.39 -31.99
C ILE A 143 -7.48 -20.11 -32.57
N TRP A 144 -8.62 -19.41 -32.63
CA TRP A 144 -9.92 -19.94 -33.07
C TRP A 144 -9.79 -20.85 -34.32
N PRO A 145 -10.37 -22.08 -34.33
CA PRO A 145 -11.80 -22.17 -34.62
C PRO A 145 -12.60 -23.21 -33.80
N VAL A 146 -13.86 -22.83 -33.56
CA VAL A 146 -15.18 -23.51 -33.40
C VAL A 146 -15.26 -25.04 -33.11
N ASP A 147 -14.26 -25.88 -33.39
CA ASP A 147 -14.47 -27.35 -33.52
C ASP A 147 -13.49 -28.22 -32.70
N GLY A 148 -12.98 -27.69 -31.59
CA GLY A 148 -12.54 -28.51 -30.45
C GLY A 148 -11.20 -29.26 -30.54
N THR A 149 -10.38 -29.11 -31.58
CA THR A 149 -9.17 -29.96 -31.70
C THR A 149 -7.89 -29.24 -32.14
N TRP A 150 -7.50 -28.13 -31.50
CA TRP A 150 -6.09 -27.67 -31.48
C TRP A 150 -5.79 -26.86 -30.21
N GLN A 151 -5.60 -27.55 -29.08
CA GLN A 151 -5.09 -26.93 -27.85
C GLN A 151 -3.57 -27.06 -27.84
N VAL A 152 -2.85 -25.99 -28.23
CA VAL A 152 -1.38 -26.03 -28.35
C VAL A 152 -0.71 -26.04 -26.97
N VAL A 153 -1.35 -25.48 -25.93
CA VAL A 153 -0.90 -25.54 -24.54
C VAL A 153 -2.11 -25.67 -23.62
N LYS A 154 -2.19 -26.76 -22.86
CA LYS A 154 -3.13 -26.89 -21.73
C LYS A 154 -2.45 -26.35 -20.48
N VAL A 155 -2.87 -25.17 -20.02
CA VAL A 155 -2.45 -24.65 -18.72
C VAL A 155 -3.46 -25.14 -17.68
N ASP A 156 -3.00 -26.01 -16.77
CA ASP A 156 -3.80 -26.42 -15.62
C ASP A 156 -3.80 -25.28 -14.59
N LEU A 157 -4.89 -24.51 -14.57
CA LEU A 157 -5.02 -23.39 -13.64
C LEU A 157 -5.10 -23.86 -12.20
N ASN A 158 -5.51 -25.09 -11.91
CA ASN A 158 -5.57 -25.55 -10.53
C ASN A 158 -4.17 -25.66 -9.92
N ARG A 159 -3.22 -26.21 -10.69
CA ARG A 159 -1.80 -26.24 -10.28
C ARG A 159 -1.15 -24.86 -10.29
N PHE A 160 -1.47 -24.04 -11.29
CA PHE A 160 -0.87 -22.71 -11.40
C PHE A 160 -1.39 -21.76 -10.31
N SER A 161 -2.68 -21.85 -9.97
CA SER A 161 -3.39 -21.03 -8.97
C SER A 161 -2.84 -21.17 -7.55
N THR A 162 -2.30 -22.35 -7.21
CA THR A 162 -1.67 -22.62 -5.90
C THR A 162 -0.19 -22.26 -5.83
N THR A 163 0.38 -21.79 -6.95
CA THR A 163 1.81 -21.48 -7.03
C THR A 163 2.07 -20.02 -6.69
N ILE A 164 3.26 -19.75 -6.11
CA ILE A 164 3.77 -18.40 -5.79
C ILE A 164 3.68 -17.40 -6.96
N TRP A 165 3.72 -17.89 -8.20
CA TRP A 165 3.60 -17.07 -9.41
C TRP A 165 2.31 -16.25 -9.45
N MET A 166 1.20 -16.77 -8.94
CA MET A 166 -0.05 -15.99 -8.86
C MET A 166 0.05 -14.84 -7.89
N ALA A 167 0.69 -15.05 -6.74
CA ALA A 167 0.93 -13.95 -5.80
C ALA A 167 1.81 -12.87 -6.45
N ILE A 168 2.89 -13.26 -7.12
CA ILE A 168 3.80 -12.33 -7.82
C ILE A 168 3.07 -11.53 -8.91
N ILE A 169 2.30 -12.22 -9.77
CA ILE A 169 1.57 -11.58 -10.87
C ILE A 169 0.49 -10.65 -10.33
N GLY A 170 -0.35 -11.12 -9.40
CA GLY A 170 -1.44 -10.30 -8.85
C GLY A 170 -0.93 -9.10 -8.07
N LEU A 171 0.12 -9.27 -7.26
CA LEU A 171 0.73 -8.18 -6.50
C LEU A 171 1.44 -7.18 -7.41
N GLY A 172 2.25 -7.65 -8.36
CA GLY A 172 3.02 -6.79 -9.24
C GLY A 172 2.15 -6.06 -10.27
N LEU A 173 1.12 -6.69 -10.83
CA LEU A 173 0.17 -6.01 -11.73
C LEU A 173 -0.59 -4.90 -11.01
N SER A 174 -1.05 -5.16 -9.78
CA SER A 174 -1.72 -4.12 -9.00
C SER A 174 -0.74 -3.03 -8.59
N GLU A 175 0.49 -3.35 -8.22
CA GLU A 175 1.54 -2.38 -7.87
C GLU A 175 1.95 -1.47 -9.03
N ALA A 176 2.07 -1.99 -10.26
CA ALA A 176 2.38 -1.20 -11.44
C ALA A 176 1.38 -0.06 -11.72
N ALA A 177 0.17 -0.18 -11.18
CA ALA A 177 -0.86 0.84 -11.30
C ALA A 177 -0.78 1.93 -10.23
N TYR A 178 -0.06 1.75 -9.12
CA TYR A 178 0.04 2.71 -8.01
C TYR A 178 1.22 3.66 -8.19
#